data_AF-A0A1W2CFQ1-F1
#
_entry.id   AF-A0A1W2CFQ1-F1
#
_cell.length_a   1.000
_cell.length_b   1.000
_cell.length_c   1.000
_cell.angle_alpha   90.00
_cell.angle_beta   90.00
_cell.angle_gamma   90.00
#
_symmetry.space_group_name_H-M   'P 1'
#
loop_
_entity.id
_entity.type
_entity.pdbx_description
1 polymer ?
#
loop_
_entity_poly.entity_id
_entity_poly.type
_entity_poly.pdbx_seq_one_letter_code
_entity_poly.pdbx_strand_id
1 'polypeptide(L)' 'MENKKALSFVFIIIAIILGAALWKQFDFENLRFEKPALAAIYFITFAVSISLLVRDYKNRSKN' A
#
# COMPACT_ATOMS: atom_id res chain seq x y z
N MET A 1 12.93 -6.04 19.09
CA MET A 1 11.48 -5.88 18.79
C MET A 1 11.13 -4.47 18.31
N GLU A 2 12.05 -3.50 18.39
CA GLU A 2 11.81 -2.10 17.99
C GLU A 2 11.81 -1.88 16.47
N ASN A 3 12.76 -2.49 15.74
CA ASN A 3 12.87 -2.34 14.28
C ASN A 3 11.62 -2.83 13.51
N LYS A 4 10.93 -3.84 14.04
CA LYS A 4 9.70 -4.37 13.43
C LYS A 4 8.54 -3.36 13.52
N LYS A 5 8.45 -2.58 14.61
CA LYS A 5 7.43 -1.52 14.74
C LYS A 5 7.72 -0.35 13.82
N ALA A 6 8.99 0.06 13.69
CA ALA A 6 9.40 1.11 12.76
C ALA A 6 9.12 0.74 11.29
N LEU A 7 9.42 -0.50 10.88
CA LEU A 7 9.12 -0.97 9.53
C LEU A 7 7.61 -0.99 9.23
N SER A 8 6.78 -1.49 10.15
CA SER A 8 5.32 -1.45 9.97
C SER A 8 4.80 -0.03 9.83
N PHE A 9 5.33 0.91 10.61
CA PHE A 9 4.94 2.32 10.51
C PHE A 9 5.24 2.91 9.13
N VAL A 10 6.43 2.63 8.57
CA VAL A 10 6.79 3.06 7.21
C VAL A 10 5.84 2.45 6.16
N PHE A 11 5.55 1.15 6.24
CA PHE A 11 4.63 0.52 5.29
C PHE A 11 3.19 1.07 5.39
N ILE A 12 2.74 1.47 6.59
CA ILE A 12 1.44 2.12 6.77
C ILE A 12 1.41 3.48 6.07
N ILE A 13 2.46 4.29 6.24
CA ILE A 13 2.57 5.60 5.57
C ILE A 13 2.57 5.42 4.05
N ILE A 14 3.38 4.49 3.53
CA ILE A 14 3.43 4.18 2.09
C ILE A 14 2.05 3.74 1.60
N ALA A 15 1.35 2.87 2.34
CA ALA A 15 0.03 2.42 1.97
C ALA A 15 -0.98 3.58 1.88
N ILE A 16 -0.99 4.48 2.86
CA ILE A 16 -1.88 5.65 2.86
C ILE A 16 -1.60 6.56 1.66
N ILE A 17 -0.32 6.88 1.41
CA ILE A 17 0.07 7.78 0.31
C ILE A 17 -0.28 7.17 -1.05
N LEU A 18 0.10 5.91 -1.29
CA LEU A 18 -0.15 5.25 -2.58
C LEU A 18 -1.64 4.98 -2.79
N GLY A 19 -2.38 4.60 -1.74
CA GLY A 19 -3.82 4.43 -1.79
C GLY A 19 -4.53 5.73 -2.15
N ALA A 20 -4.16 6.85 -1.51
CA ALA A 20 -4.71 8.17 -1.84
C ALA A 20 -4.32 8.62 -3.26
N ALA A 21 -3.08 8.36 -3.70
CA ALA A 21 -2.62 8.70 -5.04
C ALA A 21 -3.38 7.92 -6.12
N LEU A 22 -3.57 6.61 -5.93
CA LEU A 22 -4.37 5.77 -6.84
C LEU A 22 -5.82 6.24 -6.89
N TRP A 23 -6.44 6.53 -5.74
CA TRP A 23 -7.81 7.04 -5.69
C TRP A 23 -7.97 8.36 -6.44
N LYS A 24 -6.99 9.27 -6.31
CA LYS A 24 -7.04 10.59 -6.94
C LYS A 24 -6.73 10.54 -8.46
N GLN A 25 -5.87 9.62 -8.90
CA GLN A 25 -5.50 9.48 -10.32
C GLN A 25 -6.46 8.59 -11.12
N PHE A 26 -7.39 7.91 -10.45
CA PHE A 26 -8.38 7.10 -11.11
C PHE A 26 -9.53 7.98 -11.61
N ASP A 27 -9.68 8.03 -12.92
CA ASP A 27 -10.85 8.60 -13.57
C ASP A 27 -11.99 7.59 -13.51
N PHE A 28 -12.95 7.85 -12.62
CA PHE A 28 -14.14 7.01 -12.44
C PHE A 28 -15.13 7.11 -13.60
N GLU A 29 -15.06 8.16 -14.43
CA GLU A 29 -15.93 8.35 -15.59
C GLU A 29 -15.45 7.49 -16.76
N ASN A 30 -14.15 7.49 -17.04
CA ASN A 30 -13.56 6.71 -18.13
C ASN A 30 -12.99 5.35 -17.69
N LEU A 31 -13.03 5.03 -16.39
CA LEU A 31 -12.48 3.82 -15.77
C LEU A 31 -10.99 3.61 -16.09
N ARG A 32 -10.21 4.69 -16.10
CA ARG A 32 -8.81 4.68 -16.51
C ARG A 32 -7.96 5.52 -15.56
N PHE A 33 -6.68 5.20 -15.49
CA PHE A 33 -5.70 6.06 -14.83
C PHE A 33 -5.08 7.00 -15.87
N GLU A 34 -4.84 8.26 -15.50
CA GLU A 34 -4.11 9.21 -16.35
C GLU A 34 -2.74 8.67 -16.80
N LYS A 35 -2.06 7.97 -15.88
CA LYS A 35 -0.73 7.38 -16.09
C LYS A 35 -0.77 5.88 -15.77
N PRO A 36 -1.23 5.02 -16.69
CA PRO A 36 -1.51 3.61 -16.39
C PRO A 36 -0.26 2.84 -15.95
N ALA A 37 0.91 3.11 -16.54
CA ALA A 37 2.16 2.49 -16.12
C ALA A 37 2.58 2.88 -14.69
N LEU A 38 2.43 4.16 -14.33
CA LEU A 38 2.74 4.64 -12.99
C LEU A 38 1.74 4.10 -11.95
N ALA A 39 0.46 4.07 -12.32
CA ALA A 39 -0.60 3.49 -11.50
C ALA A 39 -0.35 1.99 -11.25
N ALA A 40 0.12 1.24 -12.25
CA ALA A 40 0.49 -0.16 -12.07
C ALA A 40 1.62 -0.32 -11.04
N ILE A 41 2.67 0.50 -11.10
CA ILE A 41 3.76 0.49 -10.11
C ILE A 41 3.22 0.82 -8.72
N TYR A 42 2.44 1.89 -8.58
CA TYR A 42 1.84 2.27 -7.31
C TYR A 42 0.93 1.18 -6.73
N PHE A 43 0.14 0.53 -7.58
CA PHE A 43 -0.74 -0.56 -7.18
C PHE A 43 0.05 -1.77 -6.68
N ILE A 44 1.11 -2.18 -7.40
CA ILE A 44 1.98 -3.28 -6.99
C ILE A 44 2.65 -2.96 -5.65
N THR A 45 3.25 -1.77 -5.52
CA THR A 45 3.91 -1.36 -4.27
C THR A 45 2.92 -1.28 -3.11
N PHE A 46 1.71 -0.76 -3.35
CA PHE A 46 0.63 -0.73 -2.36
C PHE A 46 0.23 -2.15 -1.93
N ALA A 47 -0.02 -3.05 -2.87
CA ALA A 47 -0.42 -4.44 -2.60
C ALA A 47 0.64 -5.20 -1.81
N VAL A 48 1.93 -5.02 -2.14
CA VAL A 48 3.05 -5.62 -1.39
C VAL A 48 3.11 -5.05 0.02
N SER A 49 3.00 -3.72 0.18
CA SER A 49 3.03 -3.06 1.49
C SER A 49 1.90 -3.56 2.41
N ILE A 50 0.68 -3.65 1.89
CA ILE A 50 -0.46 -4.22 2.62
C ILE A 50 -0.23 -5.69 2.94
N SER A 51 0.27 -6.48 1.99
CA SER A 51 0.54 -7.91 2.21
C SER A 51 1.55 -8.14 3.34
N LEU A 52 2.61 -7.33 3.40
CA LEU A 52 3.60 -7.40 4.47
C LEU A 52 3.00 -6.99 5.82
N LEU A 53 2.19 -5.93 5.85
CA LEU A 53 1.50 -5.49 7.07
C LEU A 53 0.53 -6.54 7.61
N VAL A 54 -0.30 -7.13 6.75
CA VAL A 54 -1.28 -8.15 7.14
C VAL A 54 -0.59 -9.42 7.63
N ARG A 55 0.48 -9.87 6.95
CA ARG A 55 1.27 -11.02 7.37
C ARG A 55 1.92 -10.80 8.73
N ASP A 56 2.49 -9.63 8.94
CA ASP A 56 3.12 -9.28 10.21
C ASP A 56 2.11 -9.14 11.35
N TYR A 57 0.93 -8.56 11.10
CA TYR A 57 -0.18 -8.52 12.07
C TYR A 57 -0.65 -9.93 12.46
N LYS A 58 -0.87 -10.81 11.47
CA LYS A 58 -1.27 -12.21 11.72
C LYS A 58 -0.21 -12.99 12.51
N ASN A 59 1.07 -12.77 12.24
CA ASN A 59 2.16 -13.41 12.98
C ASN A 59 2.29 -12.86 14.41
N ARG A 60 1.99 -11.57 14.64
CA ARG A 60 1.92 -11.00 15.99
C ARG A 60 0.71 -11.48 16.78
N SER A 61 -0.41 -11.77 16.13
CA SER A 61 -1.62 -12.30 16.79
C SER A 61 -1.51 -13.78 17.19
N LYS A 62 -0.53 -14.52 16.65
CA LYS A 62 -0.37 -15.96 16.90
C LYS A 62 0.66 -16.30 17.98
N ASN A 63 1.38 -15.29 18.50
CA ASN A 63 2.30 -15.37 19.63
C ASN A 63 1.71 -14.59 20.81
#